data_AF-A0A398BIM2-F1
#
_entry.id   AF-A0A398BIM2-F1
#
_cell.length_a   1.000
_cell.length_b   1.000
_cell.length_c   1.000
_cell.angle_alpha   90.00
_cell.angle_beta   90.00
_cell.angle_gamma   90.00
#
_symmetry.space_group_name_H-M   'P 1'
#
loop_
_entity.id
_entity.type
_entity.pdbx_description
1 polymer ?
#
loop_
_entity_poly.entity_id
_entity_poly.type
_entity_poly.pdbx_seq_one_letter_code
_entity_poly.pdbx_strand_id
1 'polypeptide(L)' 'MKLKKLRSPREVSAEINIKRIEMMELARVYGMNGEPTVRSSQELDLLINEYLILQHHLAVKVKVKVKESLVIGHDCG' A
#
# COMPACT_ATOMS: atom_id res chain seq x y z
N MET A 1 8.64 3.53 -23.38
CA MET A 1 8.32 3.62 -21.94
C MET A 1 8.21 2.21 -21.39
N LYS A 2 9.11 1.77 -20.48
CA LYS A 2 9.00 0.46 -19.84
C LYS A 2 7.94 0.56 -18.74
N LEU A 3 6.83 -0.19 -18.86
CA LEU A 3 5.91 -0.37 -17.75
C LEU A 3 6.70 -1.01 -16.60
N LYS A 4 6.99 -0.24 -15.54
CA LYS A 4 7.41 -0.84 -14.27
C LYS A 4 6.28 -1.78 -13.86
N LYS A 5 6.62 -3.06 -13.67
CA LYS A 5 5.70 -4.09 -13.18
C LYS A 5 5.00 -3.54 -11.94
N LEU A 6 3.68 -3.38 -11.98
CA LEU A 6 2.89 -2.93 -10.83
C LEU A 6 3.08 -3.97 -9.73
N ARG A 7 3.67 -3.57 -8.60
CA ARG A 7 3.83 -4.43 -7.43
C ARG A 7 2.45 -4.79 -6.88
N SER A 8 2.28 -6.02 -6.44
CA SER A 8 1.06 -6.44 -5.75
C SER A 8 1.05 -5.89 -4.31
N PRO A 9 -0.13 -5.64 -3.72
CA PRO A 9 -0.18 -5.19 -2.33
C PRO A 9 0.46 -6.18 -1.36
N ARG A 10 0.48 -7.48 -1.68
CA ARG A 10 1.15 -8.50 -0.86
C ARG A 10 2.66 -8.29 -0.82
N GLU A 11 3.27 -8.00 -1.96
CA GLU A 11 4.70 -7.69 -2.04
C GLU A 11 5.04 -6.46 -1.21
N VAL A 12 4.30 -5.36 -1.40
CA VAL A 12 4.52 -4.12 -0.64
C VAL A 12 4.26 -4.31 0.86
N SER A 13 3.25 -5.10 1.24
CA SER A 13 2.98 -5.42 2.65
C SER A 13 4.12 -6.22 3.29
N ALA A 14 4.77 -7.13 2.56
CA ALA A 14 5.91 -7.87 3.07
C ALA A 14 7.11 -6.93 3.29
N GLU A 15 7.36 -6.02 2.35
CA GLU A 15 8.42 -5.01 2.47
C GLU A 15 8.19 -4.05 3.65
N ILE A 16 6.95 -3.62 3.89
CA ILE A 16 6.58 -2.82 5.07
C ILE A 16 6.96 -3.54 6.37
N ASN A 17 6.68 -4.84 6.47
CA ASN A 17 7.00 -5.60 7.67
C ASN A 17 8.50 -5.74 7.90
N ILE A 18 9.27 -5.99 6.83
CA ILE A 18 10.74 -6.03 6.91
C ILE A 18 11.27 -4.67 7.36
N LYS A 19 10.81 -3.58 6.74
CA LYS A 19 11.30 -2.23 7.03
C LYS A 19 10.92 -1.76 8.45
N ARG A 20 9.80 -2.23 8.99
CA ARG A 20 9.45 -2.02 10.42
C ARG A 20 10.46 -2.66 11.35
N ILE A 21 10.87 -3.90 11.08
CA ILE A 21 11.87 -4.61 11.90
C ILE A 21 13.20 -3.86 11.84
N GLU A 22 13.65 -3.50 10.63
CA GLU A 22 14.87 -2.73 10.42
C GLU A 22 14.85 -1.40 11.19
N MET A 23 13.75 -0.63 11.09
CA MET A 23 13.60 0.63 11.83
C MET A 23 13.65 0.43 13.35
N MET A 24 13.06 -0.66 13.88
CA MET A 24 13.10 -0.97 15.31
C MET A 24 14.51 -1.33 15.77
N GLU A 25 15.28 -2.06 14.94
CA GLU A 25 16.69 -2.36 15.22
C GLU A 25 17.53 -1.09 15.20
N LEU A 26 17.33 -0.21 14.21
CA LEU A 26 17.99 1.09 14.14
C LEU A 26 17.63 1.98 15.34
N ALA A 27 16.36 2.03 15.74
CA ALA A 27 15.92 2.77 16.92
C ALA A 27 16.57 2.26 18.21
N ARG A 28 16.80 0.95 18.32
CA ARG A 28 17.48 0.35 19.47
C ARG A 28 18.96 0.76 19.56
N VAL A 29 19.63 0.93 18.42
CA VAL A 29 21.07 1.25 18.36
C VAL A 29 21.32 2.76 18.38
N TYR A 30 20.56 3.53 17.59
CA TYR A 30 20.79 4.95 17.32
C TYR A 30 19.75 5.87 17.99
N GLY A 31 18.74 5.31 18.64
CA GLY A 31 17.60 6.05 19.19
C GLY A 31 16.58 6.46 18.12
N MET A 32 15.41 6.90 18.55
CA MET A 32 14.31 7.29 17.65
C MET A 32 14.62 8.52 16.79
N ASN A 33 15.45 9.43 17.31
CA ASN A 33 15.86 10.65 16.62
C ASN A 33 17.21 10.50 15.90
N GLY A 34 17.80 9.30 15.92
CA GLY A 34 19.02 9.02 15.17
C GLY A 34 18.74 9.13 13.67
N GLU A 35 19.64 9.78 12.93
CA GLU A 35 19.49 9.95 11.48
C GLU A 35 19.15 8.65 10.74
N PRO A 36 19.78 7.48 11.05
CA PRO A 36 19.43 6.21 10.40
C PRO A 36 17.96 5.81 10.65
N THR A 37 17.49 5.95 11.89
CA THR A 37 16.11 5.63 12.28
C THR A 37 15.11 6.55 11.59
N VAL A 38 15.39 7.86 11.55
CA VAL A 38 14.56 8.87 10.88
C VAL A 38 14.49 8.62 9.37
N ARG A 39 15.62 8.28 8.74
CA ARG A 39 15.63 7.92 7.31
C ARG A 39 14.80 6.66 7.06
N SER A 40 15.00 5.63 7.89
CA SER A 40 14.23 4.39 7.79
C SER A 40 12.72 4.62 8.02
N SER A 41 12.32 5.55 8.88
CA SER A 41 10.92 5.88 9.09
C SER A 41 10.31 6.55 7.87
N GLN A 42 11.02 7.49 7.24
CA GLN A 42 10.59 8.14 6.00
C GLN A 42 10.43 7.14 4.85
N GLU A 43 11.34 6.18 4.72
CA GLU A 43 11.23 5.11 3.72
C GLU A 43 10.02 4.20 4.00
N LEU A 44 9.77 3.89 5.27
CA LEU A 44 8.59 3.11 5.69
C LEU A 44 7.29 3.86 5.35
N ASP A 45 7.23 5.17 5.57
CA ASP A 45 6.07 6.00 5.20
C ASP A 45 5.79 5.95 3.69
N LEU A 46 6.83 5.99 2.86
CA LEU A 46 6.68 5.85 1.41
C LEU A 46 6.08 4.48 1.01
N LEU A 47 6.54 3.39 1.64
CA LEU A 47 6.01 2.06 1.39
C LEU A 47 4.54 1.94 1.83
N ILE A 48 4.19 2.50 2.99
CA ILE A 48 2.80 2.52 3.48
C ILE A 48 1.91 3.29 2.50
N ASN A 49 2.36 4.46 2.04
CA ASN A 49 1.61 5.25 1.07
C ASN A 49 1.39 4.50 -0.25
N GLU A 50 2.41 3.80 -0.76
CA GLU A 50 2.25 2.96 -1.95
C GLU A 50 1.24 1.83 -1.72
N TYR A 51 1.31 1.15 -0.58
CA TYR A 51 0.37 0.09 -0.24
C TYR A 51 -1.08 0.61 -0.18
N LEU A 52 -1.30 1.78 0.43
CA LEU A 52 -2.62 2.41 0.50
C LEU A 52 -3.17 2.75 -0.90
N ILE A 53 -2.32 3.27 -1.79
CA ILE A 53 -2.69 3.56 -3.18
C ILE A 53 -3.06 2.27 -3.92
N LEU A 54 -2.27 1.19 -3.75
CA LEU A 54 -2.54 -0.10 -4.38
C LEU A 54 -3.85 -0.72 -3.87
N GLN A 55 -4.10 -0.65 -2.56
CA GLN A 55 -5.34 -1.14 -1.95
C GLN A 55 -6.55 -0.34 -2.45
N HIS A 56 -6.44 0.99 -2.56
CA HIS A 56 -7.50 1.82 -3.10
C HIS A 56 -7.81 1.48 -4.56
N HIS A 57 -6.78 1.32 -5.40
CA HIS A 57 -6.97 0.91 -6.81
C HIS A 57 -7.66 -0.45 -6.94
N LEU A 58 -7.33 -1.41 -6.08
CA LEU A 58 -8.02 -2.71 -6.07
C LEU A 58 -9.49 -2.56 -5.64
N ALA A 59 -9.76 -1.79 -4.59
CA ALA A 59 -11.14 -1.55 -4.12
C ALA A 59 -11.99 -0.86 -5.20
N VAL A 60 -11.44 0.11 -5.94
CA VAL A 60 -12.12 0.77 -7.05
C VAL A 60 -12.36 -0.21 -8.21
N LYS A 61 -11.37 -1.03 -8.60
CA LYS A 61 -11.55 -2.07 -9.63
C LYS A 61 -12.64 -3.09 -9.28
N VAL A 62 -12.79 -3.43 -8.00
CA VAL A 62 -13.88 -4.30 -7.53
C VAL A 62 -15.23 -3.59 -7.69
N LYS A 63 -15.35 -2.32 -7.28
CA LYS A 63 -16.60 -1.56 -7.43
C LYS A 63 -17.02 -1.35 -8.90
N VAL A 64 -16.06 -1.21 -9.82
CA VAL A 64 -16.35 -1.13 -11.26
C VAL A 64 -16.93 -2.45 -11.79
N LYS A 65 -16.41 -3.61 -11.35
CA LYS A 65 -17.02 -4.91 -11.68
C LYS A 65 -18.42 -5.12 -11.08
N VAL A 66 -18.68 -4.60 -9.87
CA VAL A 66 -20.00 -4.76 -9.23
C VAL A 66 -21.07 -3.88 -9.90
N LYS A 67 -20.70 -2.71 -10.47
CA LYS A 67 -21.66 -1.86 -11.20
C LYS A 67 -22.09 -2.41 -12.56
N GLU A 68 -21.30 -3.27 -13.20
CA GLU A 68 -21.64 -3.86 -14.51
C GLU A 68 -22.64 -5.03 -14.39
N SER A 69 -22.99 -5.46 -13.17
CA SER A 69 -23.93 -6.57 -12.92
C SER A 69 -25.26 -6.13 -12.28
N LEU A 70 -25.54 -4.83 -12.14
CA LEU A 70 -26.82 -4.35 -11.62
C LEU A 70 -27.68 -3.74 -12.74
N VAL A 71 -28.04 -4.58 -13.72
CA VAL A 71 -29.23 -4.38 -14.54
C VAL A 71 -30.30 -5.34 -14.01
N ILE A 72 -31.00 -4.94 -12.96
CA ILE A 72 -32.32 -5.49 -12.68
C ILE A 72 -33.28 -4.33 -12.89
N GLY A 73 -33.94 -4.36 -14.04
CA GLY A 73 -34.97 -3.41 -14.39
C GLY A 73 -36.17 -3.56 -13.47
N HIS A 74 -36.87 -2.45 -13.27
CA HIS A 74 -38.29 -2.48 -13.07
C HIS A 74 -38.88 -1.30 -13.86
N ASP A 75 -39.30 -1.64 -15.06
CA ASP A 75 -40.37 -0.94 -15.76
C ASP A 75 -41.68 -1.20 -14.99
N CYS A 76 -42.45 -0.14 -14.76
CA CYS A 76 -43.87 -0.06 -14.34
C CYS A 76 -44.00 1.32 -13.67
N GLY A 77 -44.85 2.25 -14.08
CA GLY A 77 -45.97 2.30 -15.03
C GLY A 77 -46.75 3.56 -14.68
#